data_AF-X1IG85-F1
#
_entry.id   AF-X1IG85-F1
#
_cell.length_a   1.000
_cell.length_b   1.000
_cell.length_c   1.000
_cell.angle_alpha   90.00
_cell.angle_beta   90.00
_cell.angle_gamma   90.00
#
_symmetry.space_group_name_H-M   'P 1'
#
loop_
_entity.id
_entity.type
_entity.pdbx_description
1 polymer ?
#
loop_
_entity_poly.entity_id
_entity_poly.type
_entity_poly.pdbx_seq_one_letter_code
_entity_poly.pdbx_strand_id
1 'polypeptide(L)' 'MLELKVVVLGAGLVGNVIARDFAENIDIDVSLVDVNQDTLDKITANYNIHGICADLSNPNIIKEIVAG' A
#
# COMPACT_ATOMS: atom_id res chain seq x y z
N MET A 1 -8.60 -0.09 -17.97
CA MET A 1 -7.69 0.98 -17.50
C MET A 1 -8.06 1.18 -16.04
N LEU A 2 -7.13 1.10 -15.09
CA LEU A 2 -7.46 1.31 -13.68
C LEU A 2 -7.89 2.77 -13.51
N GLU A 3 -9.02 2.99 -12.81
CA GLU A 3 -9.65 4.32 -12.70
C GLU A 3 -9.03 5.15 -11.58
N LEU A 4 -8.49 4.50 -10.56
CA LEU A 4 -7.94 5.15 -9.37
C LEU A 4 -6.71 4.42 -8.84
N LYS A 5 -5.67 5.18 -8.47
CA LYS A 5 -4.52 4.68 -7.72
C LYS A 5 -4.63 5.14 -6.26
N VAL A 6 -4.49 4.21 -5.32
CA VAL A 6 -4.51 4.47 -3.89
C VAL A 6 -3.19 4.00 -3.28
N VAL A 7 -2.54 4.90 -2.54
CA VAL A 7 -1.35 4.57 -1.75
C VAL A 7 -1.70 4.70 -0.27
N VAL A 8 -1.59 3.60 0.47
CA VAL A 8 -1.79 3.55 1.92
C VAL A 8 -0.42 3.54 2.60
N LEU A 9 -0.15 4.58 3.40
CA LEU A 9 1.11 4.73 4.13
C LEU A 9 0.96 4.17 5.55
N GLY A 10 1.47 2.96 5.76
CA GLY A 10 1.45 2.19 7.00
C GLY A 10 0.61 0.91 6.90
N ALA A 11 1.19 -0.24 7.25
CA ALA A 11 0.57 -1.57 7.22
C ALA A 11 0.19 -2.10 8.62
N GLY A 12 0.07 -1.20 9.61
CA GLY A 12 -0.44 -1.51 10.94
C GLY A 12 -1.94 -1.88 10.94
N LEU A 13 -2.55 -1.93 12.13
CA LEU A 13 -3.93 -2.40 12.32
C LEU A 13 -4.98 -1.71 11.44
N VAL A 14 -4.82 -0.41 11.19
CA VAL A 14 -5.77 0.38 10.40
C VAL A 14 -5.45 0.32 8.91
N GLY A 15 -4.19 0.61 8.55
CA GLY A 15 -3.81 0.71 7.14
C GLY A 15 -3.96 -0.60 6.37
N ASN A 16 -3.72 -1.76 7.00
CA ASN A 16 -3.97 -3.05 6.33
C ASN A 16 -5.47 -3.24 6.00
N VAL A 17 -6.38 -2.83 6.88
CA VAL A 17 -7.83 -2.98 6.66
C VAL A 17 -8.29 -2.04 5.56
N ILE A 18 -7.81 -0.80 5.56
CA ILE A 18 -8.10 0.18 4.51
C ILE A 18 -7.61 -0.32 3.15
N ALA A 19 -6.37 -0.81 3.06
CA ALA A 19 -5.81 -1.31 1.81
C ALA A 19 -6.59 -2.51 1.27
N ARG A 20 -7.04 -3.42 2.16
CA ARG A 20 -7.85 -4.57 1.80
C ARG A 20 -9.24 -4.18 1.31
N ASP A 21 -9.88 -3.22 1.95
CA ASP A 21 -11.20 -2.70 1.56
C ASP A 21 -11.16 -2.12 0.13
N PHE A 22 -10.15 -1.30 -0.18
CA PHE A 22 -9.96 -0.80 -1.55
C PHE A 22 -9.64 -1.92 -2.55
N ALA A 23 -8.88 -2.94 -2.14
CA ALA A 23 -8.50 -4.05 -3.01
C ALA A 23 -9.66 -5.01 -3.35
N GLU A 24 -10.82 -4.88 -2.70
CA GLU A 24 -12.04 -5.57 -3.13
C GLU A 24 -12.57 -5.02 -4.46
N ASN A 25 -12.23 -3.79 -4.82
CA ASN A 25 -12.58 -3.19 -6.10
C ASN A 25 -11.46 -3.40 -7.13
N ILE A 26 -11.75 -4.17 -8.18
CA ILE A 26 -10.79 -4.51 -9.25
C ILE A 26 -10.32 -3.32 -10.09
N ASP A 27 -11.05 -2.21 -10.07
CA ASP A 27 -10.72 -1.00 -10.83
C ASP A 27 -9.76 -0.05 -10.06
N ILE A 28 -9.39 -0.40 -8.82
CA ILE A 28 -8.47 0.36 -7.97
C ILE A 28 -7.11 -0.34 -7.90
N ASP A 29 -6.05 0.41 -8.25
CA ASP A 29 -4.67 -0.01 -8.02
C ASP A 29 -4.24 0.37 -6.60
N VAL A 30 -4.04 -0.61 -5.72
CA VAL A 30 -3.73 -0.38 -4.31
C VAL A 30 -2.28 -0.70 -4.02
N SER A 31 -1.55 0.29 -3.52
CA SER A 31 -0.21 0.13 -2.95
C SER A 31 -0.25 0.31 -1.44
N LEU A 32 0.41 -0.58 -0.70
CA LEU A 32 0.57 -0.52 0.75
C LEU A 32 2.06 -0.38 1.09
N VAL A 33 2.37 0.65 1.88
CA VAL A 33 3.76 1.01 2.21
C VAL A 33 4.01 0.80 3.69
N ASP A 34 5.08 0.12 4.06
CA ASP A 34 5.52 -0.01 5.45
C ASP A 34 7.03 -0.24 5.53
N VAL A 35 7.65 -0.03 6.68
CA VAL A 35 9.07 -0.32 6.87
C VAL A 35 9.33 -1.82 7.09
N ASN A 36 8.29 -2.57 7.47
CA ASN A 36 8.39 -3.99 7.77
C ASN A 36 7.95 -4.86 6.57
N GLN A 37 8.93 -5.42 5.86
CA GLN A 37 8.69 -6.34 4.74
C GLN A 37 7.86 -7.57 5.13
N ASP A 38 8.07 -8.17 6.30
CA ASP A 38 7.33 -9.37 6.74
C ASP A 38 5.83 -9.07 6.89
N THR A 39 5.48 -7.84 7.30
CA THR A 39 4.09 -7.40 7.38
C THR A 39 3.48 -7.27 6.00
N LEU A 40 4.21 -6.67 5.05
CA LEU A 40 3.78 -6.52 3.66
C LEU A 40 3.56 -7.88 3.02
N ASP A 41 4.53 -8.80 3.12
CA ASP A 41 4.46 -10.14 2.52
C ASP A 41 3.25 -10.93 3.00
N LYS A 42 2.92 -10.86 4.30
CA LYS A 42 1.74 -11.53 4.87
C LYS A 42 0.43 -10.99 4.28
N ILE A 43 0.37 -9.68 4.03
CA ILE A 43 -0.83 -9.02 3.51
C ILE A 43 -0.93 -9.29 2.01
N THR A 44 0.11 -9.02 1.22
CA THR A 44 0.08 -9.13 -0.24
C THR A 44 -0.04 -10.58 -0.72
N ALA A 45 0.32 -11.57 0.11
CA ALA A 45 0.11 -12.98 -0.23
C ALA A 45 -1.37 -13.36 -0.46
N ASN A 46 -2.32 -12.59 0.10
CA ASN A 46 -3.75 -12.93 0.11
C ASN A 46 -4.65 -11.89 -0.58
N TYR A 47 -4.12 -10.73 -0.96
CA TYR A 47 -4.89 -9.62 -1.52
C TYR A 47 -4.19 -9.04 -2.74
N ASN A 48 -4.97 -8.51 -3.68
CA ASN A 48 -4.45 -7.81 -4.86
C ASN A 48 -3.93 -6.42 -4.48
N ILE A 49 -2.82 -6.39 -3.73
CA ILE A 49 -2.18 -5.19 -3.19
C ILE A 49 -0.70 -5.24 -3.54
N HIS A 50 -0.16 -4.11 -4.00
CA HIS A 50 1.27 -3.94 -4.21
C HIS A 50 1.97 -3.53 -2.90
N GLY A 51 2.90 -4.34 -2.40
CA GLY A 51 3.67 -4.01 -1.21
C GLY A 51 4.92 -3.19 -1.53
N ILE A 52 5.15 -2.08 -0.84
CA ILE A 52 6.34 -1.23 -0.99
C ILE A 52 7.03 -1.11 0.37
N CYS A 53 8.22 -1.68 0.51
CA CYS A 53 9.00 -1.52 1.73
C CYS A 53 9.78 -0.22 1.71
N ALA A 54 9.42 0.72 2.60
CA ALA A 54 10.00 2.05 2.62
C ALA A 54 9.94 2.69 4.01
N ASP A 55 10.95 3.51 4.33
CA ASP A 55 10.97 4.32 5.54
C ASP A 55 10.16 5.60 5.36
N LEU A 56 8.94 5.58 5.91
CA LEU A 56 8.00 6.70 5.87
C LEU A 56 8.43 7.90 6.74
N SER A 57 9.52 7.80 7.51
CA SER A 57 10.09 8.96 8.20
C SER A 57 10.82 9.92 7.25
N ASN A 58 11.14 9.48 6.03
CA ASN A 58 11.78 10.30 5.00
C ASN A 58 10.76 10.93 4.03
N PRO A 59 10.55 12.25 4.08
CA PRO A 59 9.55 12.91 3.23
C PRO A 59 9.85 12.84 1.73
N ASN A 60 11.13 12.68 1.33
CA ASN A 60 11.48 12.56 -0.09
C ASN A 60 11.04 11.21 -0.65
N ILE A 61 11.18 10.14 0.14
CA ILE A 61 10.69 8.80 -0.21
C ILE A 61 9.17 8.84 -0.35
N ILE A 62 8.44 9.49 0.57
CA ILE A 62 6.99 9.64 0.45
C ILE A 62 6.63 10.35 -0.86
N LYS A 63 7.29 11.47 -1.19
CA LYS A 63 7.03 12.22 -2.43
C LYS A 63 7.24 11.37 -3.67
N GLU A 64 8.31 10.58 -3.73
CA GLU A 64 8.57 9.68 -4.86
C GLU A 64 7.48 8.63 -5.02
N ILE A 65 7.02 8.04 -3.91
CA ILE A 65 5.98 7.00 -3.92
C ILE A 65 4.62 7.55 -4.37
N VAL A 66 4.25 8.76 -3.92
CA VAL A 66 2.92 9.34 -4.21
C VAL A 66 2.86 10.18 -5.49
N ALA A 67 3.98 10.39 -6.19
CA ALA A 67 4.05 11.24 -7.39
C ALA A 67 3.45 10.64 -8.68
N GLY A 68 2.74 9.51 -8.56
CA GLY A 68 2.26 8.68 -9.68
C GLY A 68 1.11 9.22 -10.51
#